data_AF-A0A3N5ZDY5-F1
#
_entry.id   AF-A0A3N5ZDY5-F1
#
_cell.length_a   1.000
_cell.length_b   1.000
_cell.length_c   1.000
_cell.angle_alpha   90.00
_cell.angle_beta   90.00
_cell.angle_gamma   90.00
#
_symmetry.space_group_name_H-M   'P 1'
#
loop_
_entity.id
_entity.type
_entity.pdbx_description
1 polymer ?
#
loop_
_entity_poly.entity_id
_entity_poly.type
_entity_poly.pdbx_seq_one_letter_code
_entity_poly.pdbx_strand_id
1 'polypeptide(L)'
;MAIDADDLRSLREIDRTLAATLSLQCDHFGFVPNDACVRESIRQGKPLLSTQPDSAAAKAITRIARRIVRLWDETIEDSASLLLRDTQKAYEK
;
A
#
# COMPACT_ATOMS: atom_id res chain seq x y z
N MET A 1 -4.88 15.93 -7.87
CA MET A 1 -3.50 16.18 -7.43
C MET A 1 -2.81 14.82 -7.40
N ALA A 2 -1.93 14.56 -8.37
CA ALA A 2 -1.48 13.23 -8.80
C ALA A 2 -0.30 12.66 -7.99
N ILE A 3 -0.27 12.91 -6.67
CA ILE A 3 0.85 12.53 -5.81
C ILE A 3 0.91 11.00 -5.61
N ASP A 4 -0.26 10.34 -5.64
CA ASP A 4 -0.40 8.93 -5.23
C ASP A 4 0.23 7.90 -6.19
N ALA A 5 0.41 8.20 -7.48
CA ALA A 5 0.92 7.24 -8.47
C ALA A 5 2.43 7.38 -8.74
N ASP A 6 2.98 8.59 -8.61
CA ASP A 6 4.42 8.83 -8.81
C ASP A 6 5.24 8.21 -7.65
N ASP A 7 4.72 8.21 -6.43
CA ASP A 7 5.37 7.57 -5.27
C ASP A 7 5.57 6.05 -5.49
N LEU A 8 4.67 5.40 -6.22
CA LEU A 8 4.79 3.97 -6.54
C LEU A 8 5.90 3.66 -7.55
N ARG A 9 6.33 4.65 -8.35
CA ARG A 9 7.45 4.47 -9.27
C ARG A 9 8.78 4.31 -8.53
N SER A 10 8.87 4.87 -7.32
CA SER A 10 10.04 4.77 -6.44
C SER A 10 10.25 3.35 -5.89
N LEU A 11 9.23 2.47 -5.90
CA LEU A 11 9.36 1.10 -5.39
C LEU A 11 10.48 0.33 -6.09
N ARG A 12 10.62 0.48 -7.41
CA ARG A 12 11.70 -0.16 -8.18
C ARG A 12 13.08 0.34 -7.79
N GLU A 13 13.19 1.61 -7.43
CA GLU A 13 14.45 2.19 -6.97
C GLU A 13 14.81 1.71 -5.58
N ILE A 14 13.82 1.56 -4.69
CA ILE A 14 13.99 0.94 -3.38
C ILE A 14 14.50 -0.49 -3.55
N ASP A 15 13.84 -1.32 -4.36
CA ASP A 15 14.26 -2.71 -4.62
C ASP A 15 15.69 -2.78 -5.14
N ARG A 16 16.03 -1.95 -6.13
CA ARG A 16 17.37 -1.89 -6.70
C ARG A 16 18.41 -1.51 -5.65
N THR A 17 18.10 -0.53 -4.80
CA THR A 17 19.04 -0.05 -3.77
C THR A 17 19.25 -1.08 -2.68
N LEU A 18 18.18 -1.75 -2.23
CA LEU A 18 18.24 -2.84 -1.25
C LEU A 18 19.05 -4.01 -1.78
N ALA A 19 18.82 -4.41 -3.04
CA ALA A 19 19.56 -5.50 -3.67
C ALA A 19 21.05 -5.14 -3.82
N ALA A 20 21.36 -3.94 -4.34
CA ALA A 20 22.74 -3.55 -4.63
C ALA A 20 23.57 -3.25 -3.37
N THR A 21 22.95 -2.66 -2.35
CA THR A 21 23.68 -2.15 -1.17
C THR A 21 23.65 -3.13 -0.01
N LEU A 22 22.54 -3.84 0.16
CA LEU A 22 22.29 -4.70 1.32
C LEU A 22 22.13 -6.18 0.96
N SER A 23 22.11 -6.54 -0.33
CA SER A 23 21.78 -7.90 -0.80
C SER A 23 20.43 -8.38 -0.24
N LEU A 24 19.47 -7.47 -0.14
CA LEU A 24 18.11 -7.74 0.34
C LEU A 24 17.09 -7.63 -0.80
N GLN A 25 16.06 -8.47 -0.71
CA GLN A 25 14.83 -8.34 -1.49
C GLN A 25 13.68 -8.01 -0.51
N CYS A 26 12.72 -7.20 -0.93
CA CYS A 26 11.55 -6.88 -0.13
C CYS A 26 10.25 -7.20 -0.86
N ASP A 27 9.22 -7.49 -0.07
CA ASP A 27 7.88 -7.77 -0.55
C ASP A 27 6.95 -6.58 -0.31
N HIS A 28 6.27 -6.13 -1.37
CA HIS A 28 5.34 -5.01 -1.34
C HIS A 28 3.90 -5.50 -1.17
N PHE A 29 3.34 -5.35 0.03
CA PHE A 29 2.01 -5.87 0.38
C PHE A 29 0.84 -5.02 -0.12
N GLY A 30 1.02 -3.71 -0.28
CA GLY A 30 -0.03 -2.85 -0.80
C GLY A 30 0.25 -1.36 -0.69
N PHE A 31 -0.76 -0.59 -1.08
CA PHE A 31 -0.76 0.87 -1.07
C PHE A 31 -2.00 1.38 -0.32
N VAL A 32 -1.81 2.38 0.54
CA VAL A 32 -2.90 3.07 1.23
C VAL A 32 -3.03 4.46 0.61
N PRO A 33 -4.17 4.77 -0.04
CA PRO A 33 -4.35 6.06 -0.72
C PRO A 33 -4.52 7.19 0.29
N ASN A 34 -4.31 8.43 -0.17
CA ASN A 34 -4.70 9.60 0.60
C ASN A 34 -6.22 9.63 0.74
N ASP A 35 -6.70 9.78 1.97
CA ASP A 35 -8.13 9.67 2.29
C ASP A 35 -8.51 10.72 3.35
N ALA A 36 -9.50 11.54 3.04
CA ALA A 36 -10.00 12.57 3.96
C ALA A 36 -10.57 11.97 5.24
N CYS A 37 -11.10 10.75 5.18
CA CYS A 37 -11.63 10.01 6.32
C CYS A 37 -10.55 9.77 7.39
N VAL A 38 -9.28 9.63 7.01
CA VAL A 38 -8.15 9.49 7.94
C VAL A 38 -8.03 10.74 8.81
N ARG A 39 -8.03 11.93 8.21
CA ARG A 39 -7.94 13.20 8.94
C ARG A 39 -9.10 13.38 9.91
N GLU A 40 -10.30 13.01 9.49
CA GLU A 40 -11.49 13.07 10.34
C GLU A 40 -11.38 12.09 11.52
N SER A 41 -10.89 10.86 11.30
CA SER A 41 -10.71 9.88 12.37
C SER A 41 -9.72 10.36 13.45
N ILE A 42 -8.65 11.04 13.03
CA ILE A 42 -7.67 11.67 13.93
C ILE A 42 -8.34 12.78 14.75
N ARG A 43 -9.11 13.66 14.11
CA ARG A 43 -9.82 14.76 14.78
C ARG A 43 -10.79 14.25 15.84
N GLN A 44 -11.45 13.13 15.58
CA GLN A 44 -12.39 12.50 16.51
C GLN A 44 -11.70 11.68 17.60
N GLY A 45 -10.39 11.45 17.51
CA GLY A 45 -9.64 10.59 18.43
C GLY A 45 -10.08 9.12 18.37
N LYS A 46 -10.57 8.66 17.23
CA LYS A 46 -11.11 7.29 17.06
C LYS A 46 -10.46 6.58 15.87
N PRO A 47 -10.18 5.26 15.96
CA PRO A 47 -9.56 4.52 14.85
C PRO A 47 -10.39 4.56 13.57
N LEU A 48 -9.75 4.80 12.43
CA LEU A 48 -10.38 4.84 11.10
C LEU A 48 -11.25 3.60 10.83
N LEU A 49 -10.71 2.40 11.10
CA LEU A 49 -11.40 1.14 10.82
C LEU A 49 -12.70 0.98 11.63
N SER A 50 -12.83 1.68 12.76
CA SER A 50 -14.03 1.64 13.60
C SER A 50 -15.08 2.68 13.20
N THR A 51 -14.65 3.82 12.67
CA THR A 51 -15.55 4.96 12.38
C THR A 51 -15.96 5.03 10.91
N GLN A 52 -15.04 4.68 10.01
CA GLN A 52 -15.22 4.81 8.56
C GLN A 52 -14.66 3.56 7.85
N PRO A 53 -15.21 2.36 8.11
CA PRO A 53 -14.69 1.10 7.58
C PRO A 53 -14.75 1.01 6.05
N ASP A 54 -15.63 1.78 5.43
CA ASP A 54 -15.85 1.79 3.99
C ASP A 54 -15.00 2.80 3.21
N SER A 55 -14.17 3.58 3.90
CA SER A 55 -13.28 4.54 3.27
C SER A 55 -12.22 3.84 2.42
N ALA A 56 -11.63 4.56 1.46
CA ALA A 56 -10.63 4.00 0.55
C ALA A 56 -9.40 3.49 1.31
N ALA A 57 -8.92 4.26 2.30
CA ALA A 57 -7.83 3.86 3.17
C ALA A 57 -8.19 2.67 4.06
N ALA A 58 -9.39 2.65 4.66
CA ALA A 58 -9.83 1.54 5.51
C ALA A 58 -9.91 0.21 4.74
N LYS A 59 -10.49 0.24 3.53
CA LYS A 59 -10.54 -0.91 2.62
C LYS A 59 -9.14 -1.36 2.19
N ALA A 60 -8.25 -0.41 1.89
CA ALA A 60 -6.86 -0.72 1.55
C ALA A 60 -6.12 -1.40 2.71
N ILE A 61 -6.21 -0.87 3.92
CA ILE A 61 -5.62 -1.47 5.13
C ILE A 61 -6.15 -2.88 5.36
N THR A 62 -7.46 -3.08 5.25
CA THR A 62 -8.07 -4.41 5.43
C THR A 62 -7.57 -5.41 4.39
N ARG A 63 -7.43 -4.98 3.14
CA ARG A 63 -6.87 -5.81 2.05
C ARG A 63 -5.40 -6.15 2.30
N ILE A 64 -4.59 -5.19 2.74
CA ILE A 64 -3.18 -5.40 3.10
C ILE A 64 -3.08 -6.42 4.24
N ALA A 65 -3.85 -6.25 5.31
CA ALA A 65 -3.86 -7.16 6.44
C ALA A 65 -4.19 -8.61 6.02
N ARG A 66 -5.20 -8.80 5.16
CA ARG A 66 -5.52 -10.13 4.62
C ARG A 66 -4.39 -10.74 3.81
N ARG A 67 -3.68 -9.91 3.03
CA ARG A 67 -2.55 -10.35 2.20
C ARG A 67 -1.34 -10.72 3.06
N ILE A 68 -1.06 -9.94 4.10
CA ILE A 68 -0.05 -10.25 5.12
C ILE A 68 -0.33 -11.61 5.75
N VAL A 69 -1.55 -11.82 6.28
CA VAL A 69 -1.92 -13.10 6.91
C VAL A 69 -1.79 -14.28 5.94
N ARG A 70 -2.15 -14.08 4.67
CA ARG A 70 -2.10 -15.15 3.66
C ARG A 70 -0.68 -15.48 3.19
N LEU A 71 0.18 -14.49 3.04
CA LEU A 71 1.47 -14.61 2.35
C LEU A 71 2.66 -14.45 3.30
N TRP A 72 2.46 -14.53 4.62
CA TRP A 72 3.51 -14.22 5.59
C TRP A 72 4.77 -15.08 5.42
N ASP A 73 4.57 -16.36 5.10
CA ASP A 73 5.65 -17.34 4.93
C ASP A 73 5.99 -17.59 3.44
N GLU A 74 5.42 -16.79 2.53
CA GLU A 74 5.60 -16.92 1.08
C GLU A 74 6.29 -15.69 0.50
N THR A 75 7.29 -15.89 -0.35
CA THR A 75 7.91 -14.79 -1.12
C THR A 75 6.96 -14.30 -2.20
N ILE A 76 6.83 -13.00 -2.37
CA ILE A 76 5.97 -12.40 -3.39
C ILE A 76 6.82 -11.95 -4.58
N GLU A 77 7.00 -12.85 -5.55
CA GLU A 77 7.74 -12.52 -6.79
C GLU A 77 7.15 -11.30 -7.50
N ASP A 78 8.04 -10.40 -7.95
CA ASP A 78 7.70 -9.16 -8.66
C ASP A 78 6.65 -8.27 -7.95
N SER A 79 6.60 -8.32 -6.61
CA SER A 79 5.59 -7.63 -5.80
C SER A 79 5.45 -6.14 -6.09
N ALA A 80 6.55 -5.42 -6.37
CA ALA A 80 6.52 -4.01 -6.76
C ALA A 80 5.77 -3.77 -8.09
N SER A 81 6.05 -4.59 -9.10
CA SER A 81 5.39 -4.46 -10.42
C SER A 81 3.92 -4.86 -10.36
N LEU A 82 3.59 -5.89 -9.57
CA LEU A 82 2.21 -6.28 -9.31
C LEU A 82 1.44 -5.15 -8.62
N LEU A 83 2.02 -4.56 -7.56
CA LEU A 83 1.40 -3.46 -6.83
C LEU A 83 1.16 -2.22 -7.70
N LEU A 84 2.13 -1.86 -8.54
CA LEU A 84 2.00 -0.72 -9.44
C LEU A 84 0.83 -0.93 -10.43
N ARG A 85 0.74 -2.12 -11.04
CA ARG A 85 -0.34 -2.46 -11.98
C ARG A 85 -1.71 -2.46 -11.30
N ASP A 86 -1.82 -3.05 -10.12
CA ASP A 86 -3.08 -3.14 -9.38
C ASP A 86 -3.55 -1.76 -8.92
N THR A 87 -2.62 -0.90 -8.51
CA THR A 87 -2.97 0.45 -8.08
C THR A 87 -3.36 1.33 -9.27
N GLN A 88 -2.66 1.26 -10.41
CA GLN A 88 -3.07 1.95 -11.63
C GLN A 88 -4.51 1.59 -12.02
N LYS A 89 -4.84 0.30 -12.07
CA LYS A 89 -6.20 -0.17 -12.37
C LYS A 89 -7.27 0.35 -11.40
N ALA A 90 -6.92 0.50 -10.12
CA ALA A 90 -7.86 0.91 -9.09
C ALA A 90 -8.08 2.42 -9.02
N TYR A 91 -7.12 3.24 -9.46
CA TYR A 91 -7.11 4.70 -9.26
C TYR A 91 -7.02 5.55 -10.54
N GLU A 92 -6.89 4.96 -11.73
CA GLU A 92 -7.02 5.67 -13.03
C GLU A 92 -8.48 5.89 -13.50
N LYS A 93 -9.45 6.04 -12.58
CA LYS A 93 -10.85 6.39 -12.90
C LYS A 93 -11.18 7.83 -12.56
#